data_AF-A0A7X0MC77-F1
#
_entry.id   AF-A0A7X0MC77-F1
#
_cell.length_a   1.000
_cell.length_b   1.000
_cell.length_c   1.000
_cell.angle_alpha   90.00
_cell.angle_beta   90.00
_cell.angle_gamma   90.00
#
_symmetry.space_group_name_H-M   'P 1'
#
loop_
_entity.id
_entity.type
_entity.pdbx_description
1 polymer ?
#
loop_
_entity_poly.entity_id
_entity_poly.type
_entity_poly.pdbx_seq_one_letter_code
_entity_poly.pdbx_strand_id
1 'polypeptide(L)'
;MEVLISLVLSIIVYCVISLLIFGNIYTFIALSLTFADRLGIPFEGIVLTATVAFATLITSRTFMPWLGAVFRPPVFLAVGMLLGVFSVGTYADWKRREAIFEFQPDLELQHSFFDSIREVPREFQFYVHSAALRHCVPYIWSYSRMALVELKPDVAVNVLPADWIEKCGIKRTH
;
A
#
# COMPACT_ATOMS: atom_id res chain seq x y z
N MET A 1 2.23 -28.15 24.02
CA MET A 1 0.90 -28.07 23.37
C MET A 1 0.51 -26.62 23.11
N GLU A 2 0.56 -25.74 24.12
CA GLU A 2 0.24 -24.31 24.00
C GLU A 2 0.99 -23.57 22.89
N VAL A 3 2.31 -23.80 22.76
CA VAL A 3 3.14 -23.17 21.71
C VAL A 3 2.65 -23.57 20.32
N LEU A 4 2.34 -24.85 20.10
CA LEU A 4 1.84 -25.35 18.82
C LEU A 4 0.48 -24.72 18.48
N ILE A 5 -0.42 -24.63 19.47
CA ILE A 5 -1.72 -23.98 19.29
C ILE A 5 -1.53 -22.50 18.91
N SER A 6 -0.65 -21.80 19.62
CA SER A 6 -0.36 -20.39 19.35
C SER A 6 0.23 -20.16 17.95
N LEU A 7 1.12 -21.05 17.51
CA LEU A 7 1.70 -21.02 16.16
C LEU A 7 0.62 -21.22 15.10
N VAL A 8 -0.23 -22.23 15.25
CA VAL A 8 -1.34 -22.50 14.32
C VAL A 8 -2.30 -21.32 14.26
N LEU A 9 -2.66 -20.74 15.42
CA LEU A 9 -3.50 -19.54 15.47
C LEU A 9 -2.84 -18.35 14.77
N SER A 10 -1.53 -18.17 14.93
CA SER A 10 -0.79 -17.08 14.27
C SER A 10 -0.80 -17.24 12.76
N ILE A 11 -0.62 -18.47 12.25
CA ILE A 11 -0.75 -18.77 10.82
C ILE A 11 -2.16 -18.48 10.31
N ILE A 12 -3.19 -18.88 11.06
CA ILE A 12 -4.59 -18.60 10.69
C ILE A 12 -4.85 -17.10 10.64
N VAL A 13 -4.43 -16.35 11.68
CA VAL A 13 -4.58 -14.89 11.73
C VAL A 13 -3.85 -14.21 10.59
N TYR A 14 -2.62 -14.63 10.30
CA TYR A 14 -1.86 -14.17 9.15
C TYR A 14 -2.64 -14.34 7.85
N CYS A 15 -3.13 -15.56 7.60
CA CYS A 15 -3.86 -15.88 6.37
C CYS A 15 -5.14 -15.06 6.26
N VAL A 16 -5.93 -14.98 7.35
CA VAL A 16 -7.19 -14.21 7.37
C VAL A 16 -6.93 -12.74 7.09
N ILE A 17 -6.00 -12.10 7.81
CA ILE A 17 -5.72 -10.67 7.63
C ILE A 17 -5.12 -10.41 6.24
N SER A 18 -4.20 -11.25 5.78
CA SER A 18 -3.60 -11.09 4.45
C SER A 18 -4.65 -11.19 3.35
N LEU A 19 -5.56 -12.16 3.43
CA LEU A 19 -6.67 -12.30 2.49
C LEU A 19 -7.64 -11.12 2.56
N LEU A 20 -8.00 -10.65 3.76
CA LEU A 20 -8.93 -9.53 3.93
C LEU A 20 -8.34 -8.21 3.41
N ILE A 21 -7.06 -7.93 3.64
CA ILE A 21 -6.45 -6.66 3.26
C ILE A 21 -5.99 -6.70 1.81
N PHE A 22 -5.26 -7.74 1.41
CA PHE A 22 -4.53 -7.79 0.14
C PHE A 22 -5.19 -8.69 -0.90
N GLY A 23 -6.20 -9.49 -0.55
CA GLY A 23 -6.79 -10.48 -1.45
C GLY A 23 -5.86 -11.67 -1.77
N ASN A 24 -4.69 -11.74 -1.12
CA ASN A 24 -3.69 -12.79 -1.31
C ASN A 24 -2.78 -12.91 -0.06
N ILE A 25 -2.40 -14.13 0.31
CA ILE A 25 -1.50 -14.42 1.42
C ILE A 25 -0.03 -14.09 1.16
N TYR A 26 0.39 -13.86 -0.10
CA TYR A 26 1.79 -13.57 -0.43
C TYR A 26 2.11 -12.06 -0.43
N THR A 27 1.12 -11.21 -0.67
CA THR A 27 1.33 -9.78 -0.90
C THR A 27 1.87 -9.06 0.32
N PHE A 28 1.43 -9.42 1.54
CA PHE A 28 1.98 -8.82 2.77
C PHE A 28 3.49 -9.07 2.89
N ILE A 29 3.91 -10.33 2.77
CA ILE A 29 5.34 -10.70 2.81
C ILE A 29 6.12 -10.02 1.69
N ALA A 30 5.59 -10.00 0.47
CA ALA A 30 6.24 -9.32 -0.65
C ALA A 30 6.43 -7.83 -0.36
N LEU A 31 5.40 -7.14 0.14
CA LEU A 31 5.47 -5.73 0.48
C LEU A 31 6.52 -5.47 1.59
N SER A 32 6.52 -6.32 2.63
CA SER A 32 7.45 -6.18 3.76
C SER A 32 8.91 -6.53 3.43
N LEU A 33 9.17 -7.45 2.50
CA LEU A 33 10.54 -7.93 2.22
C LEU A 33 11.15 -7.37 0.93
N THR A 34 10.35 -7.14 -0.10
CA THR A 34 10.87 -6.78 -1.44
C THR A 34 10.55 -5.35 -1.84
N PHE A 35 9.47 -4.79 -1.31
CA PHE A 35 9.06 -3.43 -1.62
C PHE A 35 9.34 -2.43 -0.50
N ALA A 36 9.78 -2.85 0.69
CA ALA A 36 10.12 -1.97 1.79
C ALA A 36 11.12 -0.89 1.35
N ASP A 37 12.31 -1.30 0.91
CA ASP A 37 13.37 -0.41 0.41
C ASP A 37 13.01 0.34 -0.90
N ARG A 38 11.88 -0.01 -1.52
CA ARG A 38 11.41 0.59 -2.78
C ARG A 38 10.33 1.63 -2.55
N LEU A 39 9.74 1.73 -1.37
CA LEU A 39 8.80 2.78 -1.03
C LEU A 39 9.58 4.05 -0.70
N GLY A 40 9.20 5.18 -1.27
CA GLY A 40 9.87 6.47 -1.04
C GLY A 40 9.59 7.07 0.35
N ILE A 41 9.39 6.24 1.38
CA ILE A 41 9.04 6.67 2.74
C ILE A 41 10.33 7.00 3.49
N PRO A 42 10.59 8.27 3.84
CA PRO A 42 11.88 8.68 4.41
C PRO A 42 12.13 8.15 5.84
N PHE A 43 11.12 7.55 6.48
CA PHE A 43 11.16 7.12 7.88
C PHE A 43 10.68 5.67 8.07
N GLU A 44 10.89 4.80 7.07
CA GLU A 44 10.46 3.40 7.10
C GLU A 44 10.90 2.65 8.38
N GLY A 45 12.15 2.84 8.82
CA GLY A 45 12.68 2.19 10.02
C GLY A 45 11.99 2.65 11.30
N ILE A 46 11.58 3.92 11.35
CA ILE A 46 10.81 4.48 12.46
C ILE A 46 9.41 3.89 12.46
N VAL A 47 8.74 3.80 11.31
CA VAL A 47 7.41 3.20 11.19
C VAL A 47 7.44 1.73 11.62
N LEU A 48 8.42 0.96 11.16
CA LEU A 48 8.57 -0.45 11.55
C LEU A 48 8.80 -0.58 13.06
N THR A 49 9.76 0.18 13.60
CA THR A 49 10.09 0.14 15.03
C THR A 49 8.89 0.56 15.88
N ALA A 50 8.19 1.63 15.50
CA ALA A 50 6.99 2.10 16.18
C ALA A 50 5.89 1.03 16.12
N THR A 51 5.65 0.43 14.96
CA THR A 51 4.66 -0.64 14.78
C THR A 51 4.93 -1.82 15.72
N VAL A 52 6.18 -2.29 15.78
CA VAL A 52 6.60 -3.39 16.66
C VAL A 52 6.46 -2.99 18.13
N ALA A 53 6.90 -1.78 18.50
CA ALA A 53 6.80 -1.27 19.86
C ALA A 53 5.33 -1.17 20.32
N PHE A 54 4.45 -0.60 19.49
CA PHE A 54 3.02 -0.50 19.78
C PHE A 54 2.34 -1.88 19.85
N ALA A 55 2.63 -2.78 18.92
CA ALA A 55 2.09 -4.14 18.97
C ALA A 55 2.54 -4.89 20.24
N THR A 56 3.81 -4.73 20.63
CA THR A 56 4.35 -5.31 21.87
C THR A 56 3.68 -4.71 23.10
N LEU A 57 3.53 -3.38 23.15
CA LEU A 57 2.87 -2.69 24.26
C LEU A 57 1.41 -3.15 24.41
N ILE A 58 0.65 -3.16 23.31
CA ILE A 58 -0.77 -3.56 23.30
C ILE A 58 -0.94 -5.01 23.77
N THR A 59 -0.05 -5.91 23.35
CA THR A 59 -0.12 -7.34 23.73
C THR A 59 0.59 -7.68 25.04
N SER A 60 1.23 -6.69 25.68
CA SER A 60 1.90 -6.87 26.95
C SER A 60 0.92 -7.29 28.06
N ARG A 61 1.43 -7.97 29.08
CA ARG A 61 0.64 -8.33 30.27
C ARG A 61 0.07 -7.10 30.98
N THR A 62 0.76 -5.97 30.87
CA THR A 62 0.36 -4.72 31.52
C THR A 62 -0.88 -4.12 30.87
N PHE A 63 -0.96 -4.13 29.54
CA PHE A 63 -2.07 -3.52 28.80
C PHE A 63 -3.24 -4.49 28.59
N MET A 64 -2.94 -5.77 28.33
CA MET A 64 -3.95 -6.84 28.18
C MET A 64 -3.67 -7.98 29.17
N PRO A 65 -3.98 -7.80 30.47
CA PRO A 65 -3.73 -8.82 31.50
C PRO A 65 -4.59 -10.07 31.29
N TRP A 66 -5.79 -9.92 30.72
CA TRP A 66 -6.74 -10.99 30.43
C TRP A 66 -6.38 -11.84 29.22
N LEU A 67 -5.41 -11.40 28.39
CA LEU A 67 -5.02 -12.12 27.20
C LEU A 67 -4.12 -13.31 27.57
N GLY A 68 -4.62 -14.53 27.37
CA GLY A 68 -3.86 -15.76 27.65
C GLY A 68 -2.55 -15.83 26.86
N ALA A 69 -1.55 -16.55 27.38
CA ALA A 69 -0.24 -16.67 26.73
C ALA A 69 -0.33 -17.23 25.29
N VAL A 70 -1.28 -18.15 25.05
CA VAL A 70 -1.57 -18.73 23.73
C VAL A 70 -2.03 -17.70 22.70
N PHE A 71 -2.79 -16.68 23.12
CA PHE A 71 -3.38 -15.69 22.21
C PHE A 71 -2.50 -14.44 22.00
N ARG A 72 -1.46 -14.24 22.81
CA ARG A 72 -0.58 -13.07 22.67
C ARG A 72 0.12 -13.01 21.30
N PRO A 73 0.79 -14.07 20.82
CA PRO A 73 1.44 -14.06 19.50
C PRO A 73 0.48 -13.76 18.32
N PRO A 74 -0.69 -14.41 18.18
CA PRO A 74 -1.59 -14.10 17.08
C PRO A 74 -2.15 -12.67 17.17
N VAL A 75 -2.46 -12.16 18.36
CA VAL A 75 -2.91 -10.75 18.51
C VAL A 75 -1.77 -9.79 18.19
N PHE A 76 -0.54 -10.09 18.59
CA PHE A 76 0.63 -9.27 18.28
C PHE A 76 0.81 -9.16 16.76
N LEU A 77 0.71 -10.31 16.07
CA LEU A 77 0.78 -10.36 14.62
C LEU A 77 -0.35 -9.56 13.97
N ALA A 78 -1.58 -9.73 14.44
CA ALA A 78 -2.73 -8.98 13.91
C ALA A 78 -2.55 -7.48 14.04
N VAL A 79 -2.21 -7.01 15.24
CA VAL A 79 -1.99 -5.59 15.52
C VAL A 79 -0.82 -5.05 14.70
N GLY A 80 0.29 -5.78 14.63
CA GLY A 80 1.47 -5.38 13.86
C GLY A 80 1.18 -5.26 12.35
N MET A 81 0.50 -6.25 11.78
CA MET A 81 0.08 -6.23 10.37
C MET A 81 -0.83 -5.04 10.07
N LEU A 82 -1.86 -4.83 10.90
CA LEU A 82 -2.81 -3.74 10.71
C LEU A 82 -2.13 -2.38 10.85
N LEU A 83 -1.40 -2.15 11.94
CA LEU A 83 -0.69 -0.89 12.17
C LEU A 83 0.28 -0.59 11.03
N GLY A 84 1.10 -1.55 10.61
CA GLY A 84 2.05 -1.36 9.52
C GLY A 84 1.37 -0.93 8.23
N VAL A 85 0.32 -1.66 7.81
CA VAL A 85 -0.41 -1.35 6.57
C VAL A 85 -1.15 -0.02 6.66
N PHE A 86 -1.82 0.25 7.77
CA PHE A 86 -2.54 1.52 7.93
C PHE A 86 -1.58 2.71 7.98
N SER A 87 -0.45 2.61 8.68
CA SER A 87 0.53 3.69 8.74
C SER A 87 1.13 3.99 7.36
N VAL A 88 1.56 2.96 6.64
CA VAL A 88 2.12 3.12 5.29
C VAL A 88 1.08 3.64 4.31
N GLY A 89 -0.12 3.04 4.31
CA GLY A 89 -1.19 3.39 3.38
C GLY A 89 -1.73 4.80 3.58
N THR A 90 -1.96 5.20 4.83
CA THR A 90 -2.40 6.58 5.15
C THR A 90 -1.36 7.62 4.79
N TYR A 91 -0.08 7.36 5.06
CA TYR A 91 1.01 8.25 4.67
C TYR A 91 1.12 8.40 3.16
N ALA A 92 1.09 7.28 2.42
CA ALA A 92 1.19 7.30 0.97
C ALA A 92 -0.01 8.03 0.32
N ASP A 93 -1.23 7.81 0.84
CA ASP A 93 -2.41 8.54 0.38
C ASP A 93 -2.34 10.04 0.71
N TRP A 94 -1.88 10.41 1.91
CA TRP A 94 -1.68 11.81 2.27
C TRP A 94 -0.68 12.50 1.34
N LYS A 95 0.49 11.90 1.12
CA LYS A 95 1.52 12.45 0.24
C LYS A 95 1.07 12.59 -1.20
N ARG A 96 0.29 11.61 -1.69
CA ARG A 96 -0.29 11.70 -3.01
C ARG A 96 -1.28 12.87 -3.13
N ARG A 97 -2.18 13.03 -2.15
CA ARG A 97 -3.15 14.15 -2.16
C ARG A 97 -2.46 15.50 -2.10
N GLU A 98 -1.43 15.63 -1.26
CA GLU A 98 -0.58 16.82 -1.19
C GLU A 98 0.07 17.13 -2.55
N ALA A 99 0.71 16.13 -3.17
CA ALA A 99 1.35 16.29 -4.47
C ALA A 99 0.37 16.65 -5.59
N ILE A 100 -0.82 16.04 -5.61
CA ILE A 100 -1.86 16.37 -6.61
C ILE A 100 -2.38 17.79 -6.39
N PHE A 101 -2.62 18.19 -5.15
CA PHE A 101 -3.07 19.53 -4.81
C PHE A 101 -2.07 20.60 -5.26
N GLU A 102 -0.77 20.39 -5.00
CA GLU A 102 0.29 21.29 -5.46
C GLU A 102 0.46 21.27 -6.98
N PHE A 103 0.27 20.12 -7.61
CA PHE A 103 0.42 19.94 -9.04
C PHE A 103 -0.65 20.66 -9.86
N GLN A 104 -1.85 20.85 -9.30
CA GLN A 104 -3.01 21.50 -9.94
C GLN A 104 -3.30 20.92 -11.34
N PRO A 105 -3.72 19.65 -11.44
CA PRO A 105 -4.01 19.04 -12.73
C PRO A 105 -5.29 19.61 -13.37
N ASP A 106 -5.33 19.59 -14.69
CA ASP A 106 -6.53 19.86 -15.48
C ASP A 106 -7.55 18.72 -15.34
N LEU A 107 -7.05 17.49 -15.24
CA LEU A 107 -7.84 16.27 -15.02
C LEU A 107 -7.10 15.33 -14.07
N GLU A 108 -7.84 14.67 -13.19
CA GLU A 108 -7.28 13.73 -12.21
C GLU A 108 -8.06 12.42 -12.14
N LEU A 109 -7.33 11.36 -11.86
CA LEU A 109 -7.83 10.03 -11.56
C LEU A 109 -7.17 9.59 -10.24
N GLN A 110 -7.98 9.21 -9.26
CA GLN A 110 -7.49 8.82 -7.94
C GLN A 110 -8.24 7.57 -7.44
N HIS A 111 -7.49 6.53 -7.10
CA HIS A 111 -7.97 5.39 -6.29
C HIS A 111 -7.27 5.40 -4.94
N SER A 112 -7.91 4.98 -3.84
CA SER A 112 -7.21 4.94 -2.55
C SER A 112 -6.08 3.91 -2.57
N PHE A 113 -5.11 4.07 -1.66
CA PHE A 113 -4.06 3.05 -1.49
C PHE A 113 -4.65 1.68 -1.12
N PHE A 114 -5.71 1.65 -0.31
CA PHE A 114 -6.33 0.41 0.15
C PHE A 114 -7.13 -0.30 -0.94
N ASP A 115 -7.75 0.44 -1.87
CA ASP A 115 -8.35 -0.17 -3.06
C ASP A 115 -7.25 -0.76 -3.96
N SER A 116 -6.16 -0.01 -4.09
CA SER A 116 -5.02 -0.32 -4.92
C SER A 116 -4.21 -1.54 -4.46
N ILE A 117 -4.08 -1.75 -3.14
CA ILE A 117 -3.23 -2.81 -2.59
C ILE A 117 -3.74 -4.21 -2.90
N ARG A 118 -5.03 -4.34 -3.24
CA ARG A 118 -5.66 -5.61 -3.64
C ARG A 118 -5.40 -5.99 -5.10
N GLU A 119 -4.98 -5.01 -5.90
CA GLU A 119 -4.71 -5.21 -7.34
C GLU A 119 -3.25 -5.67 -7.60
N VAL A 120 -2.43 -5.87 -6.56
CA VAL A 120 -1.01 -6.22 -6.67
C VAL A 120 -0.72 -7.70 -6.28
N PRO A 121 -0.08 -8.52 -7.15
CA PRO A 121 0.15 -8.36 -8.59
C PRO A 121 -0.69 -9.38 -9.38
N ARG A 122 -1.53 -8.96 -10.33
CA ARG A 122 -2.24 -9.93 -11.18
C ARG A 122 -1.88 -9.83 -12.66
N GLU A 123 -0.60 -9.72 -12.94
CA GLU A 123 -0.02 -10.00 -14.28
C GLU A 123 -0.02 -8.84 -15.29
N PHE A 124 -0.62 -7.67 -14.99
CA PHE A 124 -0.37 -6.46 -15.77
C PHE A 124 -0.40 -5.18 -14.94
N GLN A 125 0.62 -4.33 -15.10
CA GLN A 125 0.76 -2.99 -14.48
C GLN A 125 -0.23 -1.94 -15.04
N PHE A 126 -1.41 -2.37 -15.52
CA PHE A 126 -2.39 -1.48 -16.14
C PHE A 126 -3.31 -0.80 -15.12
N TYR A 127 -3.28 -1.21 -13.84
CA TYR A 127 -4.05 -0.54 -12.81
C TYR A 127 -3.36 0.76 -12.39
N VAL A 128 -3.85 1.88 -12.92
CA VAL A 128 -3.37 3.21 -12.57
C VAL A 128 -3.96 3.62 -11.23
N HIS A 129 -3.14 3.55 -10.18
CA HIS A 129 -3.53 3.98 -8.84
C HIS A 129 -3.91 5.46 -8.78
N SER A 130 -3.18 6.28 -9.53
CA SER A 130 -3.49 7.69 -9.71
C SER A 130 -2.80 8.24 -10.93
N ALA A 131 -3.51 9.01 -11.72
CA ALA A 131 -2.96 9.78 -12.83
C ALA A 131 -3.46 11.22 -12.79
N ALA A 132 -2.66 12.09 -13.38
CA ALA A 132 -2.92 13.52 -13.47
C ALA A 132 -2.58 13.98 -14.89
N LEU A 133 -3.35 14.90 -15.43
CA LEU A 133 -3.11 15.52 -16.72
C LEU A 133 -2.91 17.02 -16.51
N ARG A 134 -1.84 17.58 -17.06
CA ARG A 134 -1.60 19.03 -17.04
C ARG A 134 -1.06 19.49 -18.37
N HIS A 135 -1.75 20.46 -18.98
CA HIS A 135 -1.44 20.97 -20.32
C HIS A 135 -1.29 19.83 -21.35
N CYS A 136 -2.18 18.84 -21.28
CA CYS A 136 -2.15 17.62 -22.10
C CYS A 136 -0.89 16.74 -21.97
N VAL A 137 -0.08 16.95 -20.93
CA VAL A 137 1.01 16.05 -20.56
C VAL A 137 0.54 15.12 -19.44
N PRO A 138 0.57 13.79 -19.64
CA PRO A 138 0.12 12.83 -18.64
C PRO A 138 1.20 12.52 -17.59
N TYR A 139 0.76 12.37 -16.35
CA TYR A 139 1.58 12.01 -15.19
C TYR A 139 0.93 10.86 -14.44
N ILE A 140 1.75 10.02 -13.81
CA ILE A 140 1.31 8.92 -12.95
C ILE A 140 1.95 9.03 -11.57
N TRP A 141 1.24 8.58 -10.53
CA TRP A 141 1.81 8.49 -9.19
C TRP A 141 2.84 7.37 -9.08
N SER A 142 4.03 7.69 -8.59
CA SER A 142 5.10 6.73 -8.29
C SER A 142 5.25 6.56 -6.78
N TYR A 143 4.94 5.36 -6.25
CA TYR A 143 5.15 5.04 -4.83
C TYR A 143 6.61 5.00 -4.41
N SER A 144 7.54 4.78 -5.34
CA SER A 144 8.97 4.78 -5.05
C SER A 144 9.56 6.18 -4.95
N ARG A 145 9.04 7.12 -5.74
CA ARG A 145 9.46 8.52 -5.67
C ARG A 145 8.55 9.37 -4.79
N MET A 146 7.41 8.83 -4.36
CA MET A 146 6.32 9.58 -3.70
C MET A 146 6.00 10.88 -4.45
N ALA A 147 5.91 10.79 -5.78
CA ALA A 147 5.74 11.95 -6.65
C ALA A 147 4.97 11.58 -7.92
N LEU A 148 4.38 12.60 -8.56
CA LEU A 148 3.88 12.50 -9.93
C LEU A 148 5.06 12.50 -10.90
N VAL A 149 5.12 11.50 -11.77
CA VAL A 149 6.15 11.36 -12.80
C VAL A 149 5.50 11.37 -14.17
N GLU A 150 6.16 12.03 -15.12
CA GLU A 150 5.67 12.10 -16.49
C GLU A 150 5.57 10.70 -17.10
N LEU A 151 4.44 10.46 -17.76
CA LEU A 151 4.14 9.20 -18.40
C LEU A 151 4.46 9.29 -19.89
N LYS A 152 5.31 8.38 -20.38
CA LYS A 152 5.62 8.33 -21.80
C LYS A 152 4.35 8.06 -22.62
N PRO A 153 4.17 8.69 -23.79
CA PRO A 153 2.97 8.53 -24.62
C PRO A 153 2.63 7.07 -24.95
N ASP A 154 3.64 6.24 -25.21
CA ASP A 154 3.45 4.81 -25.53
C ASP A 154 2.83 4.00 -24.39
N VAL A 155 3.09 4.41 -23.14
CA VAL A 155 2.49 3.81 -21.96
C VAL A 155 1.13 4.43 -21.67
N ALA A 156 1.03 5.76 -21.79
CA ALA A 156 -0.17 6.54 -21.53
C ALA A 156 -1.40 6.02 -22.28
N VAL A 157 -1.26 5.65 -23.56
CA VAL A 157 -2.36 5.13 -24.39
C VAL A 157 -2.98 3.84 -23.84
N ASN A 158 -2.24 3.03 -23.07
CA ASN A 158 -2.74 1.75 -22.56
C ASN A 158 -3.36 1.85 -21.16
N VAL A 159 -3.14 2.96 -20.45
CA VAL A 159 -3.42 3.05 -19.01
C VAL A 159 -4.31 4.24 -18.63
N LEU A 160 -4.39 5.27 -19.47
CA LEU A 160 -5.24 6.43 -19.23
C LEU A 160 -6.67 6.20 -19.72
N PRO A 161 -7.65 6.91 -19.14
CA PRO A 161 -9.02 6.95 -19.65
C PRO A 161 -9.07 7.39 -21.13
N ALA A 162 -9.96 6.75 -21.90
CA ALA A 162 -10.08 6.98 -23.34
C ALA A 162 -10.44 8.44 -23.69
N ASP A 163 -11.27 9.07 -22.87
CA ASP A 163 -11.67 10.47 -23.00
C ASP A 163 -10.49 11.44 -22.85
N TRP A 164 -9.52 11.13 -21.98
CA TRP A 164 -8.31 11.93 -21.84
C TRP A 164 -7.41 11.80 -23.07
N ILE A 165 -7.24 10.57 -23.56
CA ILE A 165 -6.44 10.24 -24.74
C ILE A 165 -6.99 10.99 -25.96
N GLU A 166 -8.31 10.94 -26.16
CA GLU A 166 -8.98 11.62 -27.28
C GLU A 166 -8.88 13.14 -27.15
N LYS A 167 -9.21 13.70 -25.98
CA LYS A 167 -9.22 15.15 -25.73
C LYS A 167 -7.85 15.79 -25.95
N CYS A 168 -6.77 15.11 -25.57
CA CYS A 168 -5.41 15.63 -25.68
C CYS A 168 -4.62 15.06 -26.87
N GLY A 169 -5.25 14.26 -27.72
CA GLY A 169 -4.61 13.70 -28.92
C GLY A 169 -3.37 12.86 -28.60
N ILE A 170 -3.35 12.16 -27.47
CA ILE A 170 -2.20 11.36 -27.02
C ILE A 170 -2.04 10.16 -27.97
N LYS A 171 -0.88 10.06 -28.62
CA LYS A 171 -0.57 9.02 -29.60
C LYS A 171 0.74 8.34 -29.27
N ARG A 172 0.88 7.09 -29.71
CA ARG A 172 2.15 6.37 -29.67
C ARG A 172 3.18 7.08 -30.54
N THR A 173 4.41 7.12 -30.05
CA THR A 173 5.58 7.58 -30.78
C THR A 173 6.06 6.45 -31.68
N HIS A 174 5.60 6.42 -32.93
CA HIS A 174 6.06 5.51 -33.98
C HIS A 174 7.10 6.20 -34.88
#